data_AF-A0A9E3HW06-F1
#
_entry.id   AF-A0A9E3HW06-F1
#
_cell.length_a   1.000
_cell.length_b   1.000
_cell.length_c   1.000
_cell.angle_alpha   90.00
_cell.angle_beta   90.00
_cell.angle_gamma   90.00
#
_symmetry.space_group_name_H-M   'P 1'
#
loop_
_entity.id
_entity.type
_entity.pdbx_description
1 polymer ?
#
loop_
_entity_poly.entity_id
_entity_poly.type
_entity_poly.pdbx_seq_one_letter_code
_entity_poly.pdbx_strand_id
1 'polypeptide(L)'
;MKSLLTMLAAVVLITGACSTPSAPEYDPRPAYDSEINRGWDRFSEGNFGLATIDFRNALDLDSRRLWPEAYIGLAWSLAMQDSVDRSISHFNTAMSKTPSSGADSADVFAGLGLSYREVSPPNFTLVRSNVQSALAIDSLYVFQHRSSINSDDLNAVLAEAFFNIGEYDSAAVIADPAAMLDPGSDSYLTDLLSKINVLLMLSMEGG
;
A
#
# COMPACT_ATOMS: atom_id res chain seq x y z
N MET A 1 8.34 -73.89 -55.36
CA MET A 1 9.33 -73.43 -56.35
C MET A 1 9.00 -72.00 -56.74
N LYS A 2 10.03 -71.17 -56.86
CA LYS A 2 10.08 -69.75 -57.29
C LYS A 2 9.87 -68.71 -56.18
N SER A 3 11.03 -68.40 -55.61
CA SER A 3 11.45 -67.18 -54.94
C SER A 3 11.30 -65.90 -55.78
N LEU A 4 11.64 -64.78 -55.14
CA LEU A 4 12.14 -63.50 -55.69
C LEU A 4 11.06 -62.50 -56.15
N LEU A 5 10.93 -61.34 -55.48
CA LEU A 5 11.67 -60.10 -55.79
C LEU A 5 11.09 -58.88 -55.00
N THR A 6 11.96 -58.24 -54.22
CA THR A 6 12.06 -56.81 -53.85
C THR A 6 10.89 -55.83 -54.08
N MET A 7 10.58 -55.02 -53.06
CA MET A 7 10.74 -53.55 -53.11
C MET A 7 10.43 -52.93 -51.74
N LEU A 8 11.48 -52.42 -51.11
CA LEU A 8 11.45 -51.63 -49.89
C LEU A 8 10.96 -50.21 -50.26
N ALA A 9 9.71 -49.87 -49.96
CA ALA A 9 9.24 -48.50 -50.04
C ALA A 9 9.31 -47.87 -48.64
N ALA A 10 10.44 -47.21 -48.35
CA ALA A 10 10.57 -46.35 -47.18
C ALA A 10 9.72 -45.09 -47.41
N VAL A 11 8.50 -45.10 -46.89
CA VAL A 11 7.65 -43.92 -46.81
C VAL A 11 8.19 -43.04 -45.69
N VAL A 12 9.06 -42.10 -46.05
CA VAL A 12 9.47 -41.01 -45.16
C VAL A 12 8.31 -40.03 -45.08
N LEU A 13 7.53 -40.11 -44.00
CA LEU A 13 6.56 -39.09 -43.61
C LEU A 13 7.34 -37.83 -43.20
N ILE A 14 7.53 -36.92 -44.16
CA ILE A 14 7.96 -35.55 -43.87
C ILE A 14 6.75 -34.86 -43.24
N THR A 15 6.61 -34.97 -41.91
CA THR A 15 5.75 -34.07 -41.15
C THR A 15 6.39 -32.69 -41.22
N GLY A 16 5.97 -31.91 -42.22
CA GLY A 16 6.25 -30.48 -42.27
C GLY A 16 5.65 -29.85 -41.03
N ALA A 17 6.47 -29.66 -40.00
CA ALA A 17 6.16 -28.81 -38.88
C ALA A 17 6.04 -27.39 -39.44
N CYS A 18 4.82 -27.02 -39.81
CA CYS A 18 4.45 -25.62 -39.99
C CYS A 18 4.59 -24.98 -38.61
N SER A 19 5.79 -24.52 -38.29
CA SER A 19 6.01 -23.64 -37.16
C SER A 19 5.37 -22.32 -37.56
N THR A 20 4.06 -22.21 -37.32
CA THR A 20 3.42 -20.90 -37.29
C THR A 20 4.25 -20.05 -36.34
N PRO A 21 4.75 -18.87 -36.76
CA PRO A 21 5.38 -17.95 -35.82
C PRO A 21 4.39 -17.77 -34.68
N SER A 22 4.78 -18.12 -33.46
CA SER A 22 3.99 -17.81 -32.28
C SER A 22 3.71 -16.31 -32.34
N ALA A 23 2.42 -15.94 -32.27
CA ALA A 23 2.03 -14.54 -32.17
C ALA A 23 2.88 -13.89 -31.06
N PRO A 24 3.37 -12.64 -31.24
CA PRO A 24 4.12 -11.97 -30.20
C PRO A 24 3.32 -12.04 -28.89
N GLU A 25 4.00 -12.43 -27.81
CA GLU A 25 3.38 -12.50 -26.49
C GLU A 25 2.82 -11.11 -26.17
N TYR A 26 1.51 -11.04 -25.89
CA TYR A 26 0.86 -9.78 -25.52
C TYR A 26 1.44 -9.32 -24.19
N ASP A 27 2.12 -8.16 -24.20
CA ASP A 27 2.61 -7.52 -22.99
C ASP A 27 1.53 -6.60 -22.41
N PRO A 28 0.90 -6.94 -21.27
CA PRO A 28 -0.10 -6.10 -20.64
C PRO A 28 0.50 -4.84 -19.98
N ARG A 29 1.83 -4.74 -19.87
CA ARG A 29 2.49 -3.71 -19.06
C ARG A 29 2.17 -2.27 -19.51
N PRO A 30 2.19 -1.91 -20.79
CA PRO A 30 1.88 -0.53 -21.20
C PRO A 30 0.43 -0.13 -20.87
N ALA A 31 -0.52 -1.05 -21.05
CA ALA A 31 -1.92 -0.80 -20.70
C ALA A 31 -2.08 -0.68 -19.17
N TYR A 32 -1.39 -1.53 -18.41
CA TYR A 32 -1.37 -1.46 -16.94
C TYR A 32 -0.84 -0.11 -16.45
N ASP A 33 0.34 0.30 -16.93
CA ASP A 33 0.96 1.57 -16.52
C ASP A 33 0.07 2.77 -16.89
N SER A 34 -0.67 2.69 -18.02
CA SER A 34 -1.65 3.72 -18.37
C SER A 34 -2.83 3.80 -17.40
N GLU A 35 -3.32 2.66 -16.89
CA GLU A 35 -4.38 2.62 -15.88
C GLU A 35 -3.86 3.12 -14.52
N ILE A 36 -2.63 2.76 -14.14
CA ILE A 36 -1.96 3.26 -12.93
C ILE A 36 -1.85 4.78 -12.95
N ASN A 37 -1.27 5.35 -14.01
CA ASN A 37 -1.06 6.80 -14.10
C ASN A 37 -2.39 7.56 -14.01
N ARG A 38 -3.41 7.10 -14.73
CA ARG A 38 -4.74 7.71 -14.68
C ARG A 38 -5.38 7.60 -13.29
N GLY A 39 -5.18 6.47 -12.61
CA GLY A 39 -5.64 6.28 -11.24
C GLY A 39 -5.02 7.28 -10.28
N TRP A 40 -3.71 7.50 -10.37
CA TRP A 40 -2.99 8.46 -9.53
C TRP A 40 -3.30 9.91 -9.86
N ASP A 41 -3.48 10.26 -11.14
CA ASP A 41 -3.94 11.59 -11.55
C ASP A 41 -5.28 11.90 -10.87
N ARG A 42 -6.25 10.98 -10.99
CA ARG A 42 -7.57 11.14 -10.37
C ARG A 42 -7.51 11.12 -8.85
N PHE A 43 -6.65 10.31 -8.25
CA PHE A 43 -6.46 10.33 -6.80
C PHE A 43 -5.98 11.71 -6.31
N SER A 44 -5.00 12.28 -7.03
CA SER A 44 -4.41 13.59 -6.71
C SER A 44 -5.44 14.72 -6.88
N GLU A 45 -6.37 14.59 -7.82
CA GLU A 45 -7.53 15.48 -7.98
C GLU A 45 -8.63 15.30 -6.91
N GLY A 46 -8.50 14.31 -6.02
CA GLY A 46 -9.53 13.95 -5.02
C GLY A 46 -10.68 13.10 -5.58
N ASN A 47 -10.59 12.64 -6.83
CA ASN A 47 -11.58 11.80 -7.51
C ASN A 47 -11.41 10.31 -7.14
N PHE A 48 -11.44 9.98 -5.84
CA PHE A 48 -11.09 8.65 -5.32
C PHE A 48 -11.95 7.49 -5.88
N GLY A 49 -13.23 7.76 -6.14
CA GLY A 49 -14.13 6.76 -6.74
C GLY A 49 -13.73 6.39 -8.17
N LEU A 50 -13.27 7.36 -8.96
CA LEU A 50 -12.78 7.12 -10.30
C LEU A 50 -11.37 6.52 -10.30
N ALA A 51 -10.50 6.95 -9.36
CA ALA A 51 -9.19 6.33 -9.14
C ALA A 51 -9.33 4.83 -8.82
N THR A 52 -10.29 4.49 -7.96
CA THR A 52 -10.65 3.10 -7.61
C THR A 52 -11.00 2.26 -8.85
N ILE A 53 -11.67 2.84 -9.84
CA ILE A 53 -12.02 2.15 -11.09
C ILE A 53 -10.75 1.88 -11.90
N ASP A 54 -9.88 2.86 -12.06
CA ASP A 54 -8.66 2.69 -12.87
C ASP A 54 -7.69 1.69 -12.24
N PHE A 55 -7.49 1.72 -10.91
CA PHE A 55 -6.65 0.71 -10.25
C PHE A 55 -7.24 -0.70 -10.36
N ARG A 56 -8.57 -0.87 -10.40
CA ARG A 56 -9.18 -2.18 -10.67
C ARG A 56 -8.95 -2.63 -12.10
N ASN A 57 -9.08 -1.75 -13.08
CA ASN A 57 -8.75 -2.07 -14.47
C ASN A 57 -7.28 -2.48 -14.61
N ALA A 58 -6.37 -1.81 -13.91
CA ALA A 58 -4.96 -2.21 -13.84
C ALA A 58 -4.82 -3.63 -13.29
N LEU A 59 -5.51 -3.97 -12.20
CA LEU A 59 -5.51 -5.33 -11.64
C LEU A 59 -6.10 -6.38 -12.60
N ASP A 60 -7.09 -6.02 -13.42
CA ASP A 60 -7.66 -6.92 -14.44
C ASP A 60 -6.66 -7.23 -15.57
N LEU A 61 -5.74 -6.30 -15.85
CA LEU A 61 -4.64 -6.49 -16.81
C LEU A 61 -3.49 -7.34 -16.22
N ASP A 62 -3.24 -7.23 -14.91
CA ASP A 62 -2.26 -8.05 -14.19
C ASP A 62 -2.81 -9.43 -13.84
N SER A 63 -3.01 -10.26 -14.86
CA SER A 63 -3.56 -11.62 -14.72
C SER A 63 -2.80 -12.51 -13.72
N ARG A 64 -1.50 -12.25 -13.51
CA ARG A 64 -0.64 -12.99 -12.58
C ARG A 64 -0.59 -12.35 -11.19
N ARG A 65 -1.19 -11.17 -11.01
CA ARG A 65 -1.25 -10.41 -9.76
C ARG A 65 0.14 -10.20 -9.16
N LEU A 66 1.10 -9.81 -9.98
CA LEU A 66 2.50 -9.65 -9.59
C LEU A 66 2.84 -8.23 -9.15
N TRP A 67 2.08 -7.22 -9.60
CA TRP A 67 2.47 -5.82 -9.46
C TRP A 67 1.78 -5.15 -8.27
N PRO A 68 2.56 -4.62 -7.29
CA PRO A 68 1.99 -4.06 -6.07
C PRO A 68 1.23 -2.75 -6.29
N GLU A 69 1.65 -1.94 -7.26
CA GLU A 69 1.22 -0.54 -7.42
C GLU A 69 -0.30 -0.36 -7.49
N ALA A 70 -0.99 -1.18 -8.29
CA ALA A 70 -2.44 -1.12 -8.39
C ALA A 70 -3.15 -1.46 -7.06
N TYR A 71 -2.57 -2.34 -6.24
CA TYR A 71 -3.09 -2.62 -4.90
C TYR A 71 -2.86 -1.45 -3.94
N ILE A 72 -1.72 -0.77 -4.03
CA ILE A 72 -1.39 0.43 -3.24
C ILE A 72 -2.39 1.54 -3.55
N GLY A 73 -2.53 1.90 -4.83
CA GLY A 73 -3.45 2.94 -5.26
C GLY A 73 -4.91 2.63 -4.96
N LEU A 74 -5.33 1.37 -5.13
CA LEU A 74 -6.68 0.93 -4.77
C LEU A 74 -6.92 1.03 -3.26
N ALA A 75 -5.96 0.63 -2.44
CA ALA A 75 -6.07 0.69 -0.99
C ALA A 75 -6.17 2.14 -0.49
N TRP A 76 -5.29 3.03 -0.95
CA TRP A 76 -5.37 4.46 -0.64
C TRP A 76 -6.69 5.08 -1.09
N SER A 77 -7.14 4.78 -2.32
CA SER A 77 -8.42 5.29 -2.83
C SER A 77 -9.59 4.83 -1.97
N LEU A 78 -9.58 3.60 -1.47
CA LEU A 78 -10.62 3.07 -0.59
C LEU A 78 -10.57 3.68 0.81
N ALA A 79 -9.37 3.92 1.36
CA ALA A 79 -9.21 4.61 2.65
C ALA A 79 -9.81 6.02 2.59
N MET A 80 -9.53 6.78 1.53
CA MET A 80 -10.09 8.12 1.31
C MET A 80 -11.61 8.14 1.08
N GLN A 81 -12.23 6.97 0.85
CA GLN A 81 -13.67 6.78 0.73
C GLN A 81 -14.29 6.12 1.97
N ASP A 82 -13.56 6.08 3.10
CA ASP A 82 -14.02 5.46 4.35
C ASP A 82 -14.35 3.95 4.21
N SER A 83 -13.81 3.30 3.18
CA SER A 83 -13.93 1.86 2.96
C SER A 83 -12.77 1.12 3.64
N VAL A 84 -12.60 1.37 4.94
CA VAL A 84 -11.39 1.04 5.72
C VAL A 84 -11.04 -0.45 5.70
N ASP A 85 -11.99 -1.35 5.97
CA ASP A 85 -11.73 -2.81 5.95
C ASP A 85 -11.21 -3.29 4.59
N ARG A 86 -11.77 -2.74 3.51
CA ARG A 86 -11.36 -3.09 2.14
C ARG A 86 -9.99 -2.52 1.83
N SER A 87 -9.71 -1.30 2.28
CA SER A 87 -8.38 -0.69 2.17
C SER A 87 -7.31 -1.57 2.83
N ILE A 88 -7.52 -1.98 4.08
CA ILE A 88 -6.63 -2.87 4.83
C ILE A 88 -6.37 -4.17 4.05
N SER A 89 -7.40 -4.79 3.47
CA SER A 89 -7.23 -6.01 2.67
C SER A 89 -6.32 -5.79 1.45
N HIS A 90 -6.47 -4.67 0.74
CA HIS A 90 -5.65 -4.36 -0.43
C HIS A 90 -4.23 -3.94 -0.04
N PHE A 91 -4.03 -3.20 1.04
CA PHE A 91 -2.69 -2.90 1.56
C PHE A 91 -1.94 -4.17 1.98
N ASN A 92 -2.60 -5.10 2.68
CA ASN A 92 -1.97 -6.39 3.03
C ASN A 92 -1.59 -7.20 1.78
N THR A 93 -2.41 -7.11 0.73
CA THR A 93 -2.07 -7.73 -0.56
C THR A 93 -0.86 -7.06 -1.22
N ALA A 94 -0.80 -5.73 -1.21
CA ALA A 94 0.36 -4.97 -1.69
C ALA A 94 1.63 -5.33 -0.93
N MET A 95 1.58 -5.37 0.41
CA MET A 95 2.71 -5.72 1.28
C MET A 95 3.29 -7.10 0.96
N SER A 96 2.45 -8.06 0.56
CA SER A 96 2.93 -9.40 0.13
C SER A 96 3.73 -9.39 -1.19
N LYS A 97 3.75 -8.24 -1.89
CA LYS A 97 4.33 -8.05 -3.23
C LYS A 97 5.42 -6.97 -3.27
N THR A 98 5.47 -6.07 -2.30
CA THR A 98 6.48 -5.01 -2.23
C THR A 98 7.80 -5.52 -1.61
N PRO A 99 8.97 -4.98 -2.02
CA PRO A 99 10.21 -5.18 -1.29
C PRO A 99 10.13 -4.57 0.11
N SER A 100 10.66 -5.24 1.14
CA SER A 100 10.45 -4.87 2.54
C SER A 100 10.97 -3.48 2.99
N SER A 101 11.75 -2.78 2.16
CA SER A 101 12.38 -1.49 2.51
C SER A 101 12.37 -0.45 1.39
N GLY A 102 11.46 -0.56 0.41
CA GLY A 102 11.29 0.42 -0.67
C GLY A 102 10.25 1.51 -0.33
N ALA A 103 10.19 2.56 -1.14
CA ALA A 103 9.19 3.63 -1.03
C ALA A 103 7.75 3.07 -1.02
N ASP A 104 7.45 2.12 -1.91
CA ASP A 104 6.17 1.40 -1.93
C ASP A 104 5.81 0.77 -0.58
N SER A 105 6.80 0.26 0.15
CA SER A 105 6.57 -0.32 1.48
C SER A 105 6.32 0.76 2.53
N ALA A 106 7.00 1.91 2.46
CA ALA A 106 6.66 3.05 3.32
C ALA A 106 5.22 3.52 3.08
N ASP A 107 4.80 3.63 1.82
CA ASP A 107 3.42 4.00 1.45
C ASP A 107 2.40 2.98 1.98
N VAL A 108 2.67 1.69 1.85
CA VAL A 108 1.78 0.64 2.38
C VAL A 108 1.73 0.66 3.90
N PHE A 109 2.88 0.82 4.57
CA PHE A 109 2.92 0.87 6.03
C PHE A 109 2.21 2.13 6.57
N ALA A 110 2.42 3.29 5.97
CA ALA A 110 1.70 4.51 6.30
C ALA A 110 0.19 4.32 6.14
N GLY A 111 -0.23 3.78 4.99
CA GLY A 111 -1.63 3.50 4.69
C GLY A 111 -2.28 2.50 5.67
N LEU A 112 -1.58 1.42 6.02
CA LEU A 112 -2.04 0.47 7.04
C LEU A 112 -2.16 1.11 8.41
N GLY A 113 -1.15 1.91 8.82
CA GLY A 113 -1.16 2.61 10.10
C GLY A 113 -2.38 3.52 10.24
N LEU A 114 -2.64 4.35 9.23
CA LEU A 114 -3.81 5.22 9.18
C LEU A 114 -5.13 4.42 9.11
N SER A 115 -5.19 3.34 8.32
CA SER A 115 -6.41 2.54 8.22
C SER A 115 -6.74 1.79 9.52
N TYR A 116 -5.74 1.28 10.24
CA TYR A 116 -5.95 0.61 11.54
C TYR A 116 -6.34 1.58 12.66
N ARG A 117 -6.12 2.89 12.47
CA ARG A 117 -6.64 3.93 13.36
C ARG A 117 -8.15 4.11 13.15
N GLU A 118 -8.62 4.05 11.91
CA GLU A 118 -10.03 4.31 11.54
C GLU A 118 -10.95 3.08 11.64
N VAL A 119 -10.40 1.86 11.65
CA VAL A 119 -11.23 0.65 11.78
C VAL A 119 -11.97 0.64 13.11
N SER A 120 -13.13 -0.02 13.19
CA SER A 120 -13.96 -0.04 14.40
C SER A 120 -14.02 -1.44 15.03
N PRO A 121 -13.47 -1.65 16.24
CA PRO A 121 -12.69 -0.69 17.04
C PRO A 121 -11.25 -0.50 16.51
N PRO A 122 -10.61 0.65 16.79
CA PRO A 122 -9.23 0.91 16.36
C PRO A 122 -8.24 -0.12 16.89
N ASN A 123 -7.22 -0.42 16.10
CA ASN A 123 -6.15 -1.35 16.48
C ASN A 123 -4.82 -0.62 16.67
N PHE A 124 -4.67 0.05 17.81
CA PHE A 124 -3.49 0.88 18.11
C PHE A 124 -2.16 0.11 18.16
N THR A 125 -2.19 -1.19 18.45
CA THR A 125 -0.98 -2.04 18.33
C THR A 125 -0.49 -2.10 16.89
N LEU A 126 -1.40 -2.27 15.92
CA LEU A 126 -1.08 -2.27 14.50
C LEU A 126 -0.80 -0.86 13.97
N VAL A 127 -1.46 0.18 14.49
CA VAL A 127 -1.11 1.57 14.19
C VAL A 127 0.37 1.80 14.51
N ARG A 128 0.78 1.53 15.76
CA ARG A 128 2.17 1.69 16.20
C ARG A 128 3.15 0.97 15.29
N SER A 129 2.97 -0.34 15.06
CA SER A 129 3.95 -1.13 14.30
C SER A 129 4.07 -0.69 12.83
N ASN A 130 2.96 -0.37 12.18
CA ASN A 130 2.97 0.04 10.79
C ASN A 130 3.54 1.46 10.65
N VAL A 131 3.11 2.42 11.47
CA VAL A 131 3.64 3.78 11.41
C VAL A 131 5.15 3.83 11.72
N GLN A 132 5.61 3.08 12.73
CA GLN A 132 7.05 2.96 12.99
C GLN A 132 7.81 2.37 11.80
N SER A 133 7.23 1.40 11.10
CA SER A 133 7.85 0.80 9.91
C SER A 133 7.94 1.80 8.75
N ALA A 134 6.90 2.61 8.53
CA ALA A 134 6.92 3.68 7.54
C ALA A 134 8.03 4.69 7.86
N LEU A 135 8.07 5.22 9.09
CA LEU A 135 9.06 6.22 9.52
C LEU A 135 10.49 5.68 9.63
N ALA A 136 10.65 4.35 9.80
CA ALA A 136 11.96 3.71 9.75
C ALA A 136 12.52 3.60 8.31
N ILE A 137 11.63 3.47 7.31
CA ILE A 137 12.02 3.48 5.90
C ILE A 137 12.25 4.91 5.42
N ASP A 138 11.34 5.81 5.77
CA ASP A 138 11.40 7.23 5.43
C ASP A 138 10.99 8.10 6.62
N SER A 139 11.97 8.67 7.31
CA SER A 139 11.73 9.53 8.47
C SER A 139 11.11 10.87 8.12
N LEU A 140 11.19 11.28 6.84
CA LEU A 140 10.60 12.51 6.31
C LEU A 140 9.47 12.17 5.33
N TYR A 141 8.74 11.07 5.61
CA TYR A 141 7.68 10.54 4.77
C TYR A 141 6.75 11.65 4.27
N VAL A 142 6.55 11.70 2.97
CA VAL A 142 5.53 12.50 2.31
C VAL A 142 4.88 11.62 1.28
N PHE A 143 3.58 11.42 1.39
CA PHE A 143 2.87 10.64 0.39
C PHE A 143 2.81 11.41 -0.93
N GLN A 144 3.49 10.92 -1.95
CA GLN A 144 3.72 11.66 -3.20
C GLN A 144 2.43 12.06 -3.94
N HIS A 145 1.34 11.31 -3.76
CA HIS A 145 0.05 11.57 -4.41
C HIS A 145 -0.88 12.47 -3.58
N ARG A 146 -0.48 12.81 -2.35
CA ARG A 146 -1.17 13.74 -1.46
C ARG A 146 -0.24 14.15 -0.31
N SER A 147 0.49 15.24 -0.52
CA SER A 147 1.53 15.73 0.41
C SER A 147 1.00 16.16 1.78
N SER A 148 -0.31 16.37 1.89
CA SER A 148 -1.00 16.59 3.17
C SER A 148 -0.98 15.35 4.08
N ILE A 149 -0.49 14.21 3.60
CA ILE A 149 -0.24 13.01 4.39
C ILE A 149 1.27 12.86 4.47
N ASN A 150 1.84 13.16 5.63
CA ASN A 150 3.28 13.25 5.81
C ASN A 150 3.72 12.76 7.21
N SER A 151 5.01 12.91 7.51
CA SER A 151 5.61 12.47 8.76
C SER A 151 5.00 13.10 10.01
N ASP A 152 4.45 14.32 9.92
CA ASP A 152 3.82 14.99 11.06
C ASP A 152 2.49 14.32 11.40
N ASP A 153 1.69 13.95 10.39
CA ASP A 153 0.47 13.13 10.56
C ASP A 153 0.81 11.77 11.18
N LEU A 154 1.83 11.10 10.63
CA LEU A 154 2.27 9.81 11.13
C LEU A 154 2.74 9.90 12.59
N ASN A 155 3.52 10.92 12.95
CA ASN A 155 3.96 11.11 14.33
C ASN A 155 2.77 11.39 15.27
N ALA A 156 1.81 12.23 14.87
CA ALA A 156 0.62 12.51 15.68
C ALA A 156 -0.19 11.22 15.95
N VAL A 157 -0.42 10.42 14.91
CA VAL A 157 -1.11 9.11 15.01
C VAL A 157 -0.29 8.10 15.83
N LEU A 158 1.04 8.13 15.74
CA LEU A 158 1.90 7.27 16.55
C LEU A 158 1.85 7.65 18.04
N ALA A 159 1.81 8.94 18.36
CA ALA A 159 1.65 9.41 19.74
C ALA A 159 0.30 8.98 20.33
N GLU A 160 -0.77 9.10 19.55
CA GLU A 160 -2.10 8.59 19.92
C GLU A 160 -2.07 7.08 20.14
N ALA A 161 -1.42 6.32 19.27
CA ALA A 161 -1.30 4.87 19.42
C ALA A 161 -0.55 4.49 20.69
N PHE A 162 0.60 5.12 20.96
CA PHE A 162 1.36 4.91 22.19
C PHE A 162 0.53 5.20 23.44
N PHE A 163 -0.21 6.32 23.45
CA PHE A 163 -1.07 6.68 24.57
C PHE A 163 -2.16 5.62 24.81
N ASN A 164 -2.86 5.18 23.75
CA ASN A 164 -3.96 4.23 23.87
C ASN A 164 -3.52 2.81 24.28
N ILE A 165 -2.25 2.44 24.04
CA ILE A 165 -1.70 1.15 24.50
C ILE A 165 -0.95 1.25 25.84
N GLY A 166 -0.94 2.43 26.48
CA GLY A 166 -0.32 2.65 27.79
C GLY A 166 1.19 2.93 27.76
N GLU A 167 1.76 3.19 26.59
CA GLU A 167 3.18 3.53 26.40
C GLU A 167 3.39 5.05 26.50
N TYR A 168 3.04 5.64 27.65
CA TYR A 168 2.96 7.09 27.84
C TYR A 168 4.30 7.82 27.67
N ASP A 169 5.42 7.20 28.06
CA ASP A 169 6.75 7.79 27.86
C ASP A 169 7.06 7.96 26.37
N SER A 170 6.73 6.96 25.54
CA SER A 170 6.88 7.02 24.08
C SER A 170 5.95 8.05 23.46
N ALA A 171 4.71 8.18 23.98
CA ALA A 171 3.79 9.21 23.54
C ALA A 171 4.31 10.63 23.87
N ALA A 172 4.89 10.82 25.06
CA ALA A 172 5.44 12.10 25.50
C ALA A 172 6.68 12.52 24.72
N VAL A 173 7.52 11.58 24.27
CA VAL A 173 8.65 11.89 23.36
C VAL A 173 8.18 12.62 22.10
N ILE A 174 7.00 12.27 21.59
CA ILE A 174 6.43 12.89 20.39
C ILE A 174 5.61 14.14 20.73
N ALA A 175 4.71 14.04 21.71
CA ALA A 175 3.74 15.08 22.02
C ALA A 175 4.25 16.20 22.94
N ASP A 176 5.32 15.94 23.70
CA ASP A 176 5.96 16.88 24.61
C ASP A 176 7.49 16.83 24.52
N PRO A 177 8.08 17.11 23.34
CA PRO A 177 9.52 16.96 23.13
C PRO A 177 10.37 17.90 24.00
N ALA A 178 9.77 18.98 24.52
CA ALA A 178 10.42 19.91 25.43
C ALA A 178 10.29 19.52 26.92
N ALA A 179 9.64 18.38 27.22
CA ALA A 179 9.41 17.86 28.57
C ALA A 179 8.82 18.90 29.53
N MET A 180 7.76 19.58 29.08
CA MET A 180 7.09 20.64 29.83
C MET A 180 6.05 20.11 30.82
N LEU A 181 5.54 18.90 30.59
CA LEU A 181 4.64 18.22 31.51
C LEU A 181 5.43 17.55 32.63
N ASP A 182 4.89 17.58 33.84
CA ASP A 182 5.43 16.86 35.00
C ASP A 182 4.84 15.43 35.04
N PRO A 183 5.63 14.37 34.81
CA PRO A 183 5.15 12.98 34.88
C PRO A 183 4.65 12.57 36.28
N GLY A 184 5.01 13.32 37.33
CA GLY A 184 4.52 13.11 38.69
C GLY A 184 3.17 13.79 39.00
N SER A 185 2.63 14.60 38.08
CA SER A 185 1.36 15.31 38.28
C SER A 185 0.15 14.38 38.16
N ASP A 186 -0.84 14.56 39.03
CA ASP A 186 -2.15 13.89 38.92
C ASP A 186 -2.86 14.18 37.58
N SER A 187 -2.53 15.31 36.92
CA SER A 187 -3.10 15.70 35.63
C SER A 187 -2.31 15.19 34.41
N TYR A 188 -1.15 14.54 34.60
CA TYR A 188 -0.19 14.26 33.54
C TYR A 188 -0.81 13.61 32.30
N LEU A 189 -1.59 12.55 32.49
CA LEU A 189 -2.21 11.82 31.36
C LEU A 189 -3.27 12.65 30.63
N THR A 190 -4.01 13.49 31.35
CA THR A 190 -5.00 14.41 30.76
C THR A 190 -4.31 15.50 29.94
N ASP A 191 -3.20 16.04 30.45
CA ASP A 191 -2.43 17.08 29.78
C ASP A 191 -1.69 16.51 28.56
N LEU A 192 -1.14 15.30 28.68
CA LEU A 192 -0.50 14.57 27.58
C LEU A 192 -1.51 14.27 26.46
N LEU A 193 -2.70 13.75 26.81
CA LEU A 193 -3.78 13.54 25.84
C LEU A 193 -4.19 14.85 25.17
N SER A 194 -4.23 15.95 25.91
CA SER A 194 -4.53 17.27 25.35
C SER A 194 -3.49 17.71 24.32
N LYS A 195 -2.19 17.49 24.59
CA LYS A 195 -1.12 17.76 23.60
C LYS A 195 -1.23 16.87 22.36
N ILE A 196 -1.52 15.58 22.54
CA ILE A 196 -1.73 14.64 21.41
C ILE A 196 -2.91 15.11 20.54
N ASN A 197 -4.03 15.51 21.16
CA ASN A 197 -5.18 16.02 20.42
C ASN A 197 -4.86 17.29 19.63
N VAL A 198 -4.04 18.19 20.18
CA VAL A 198 -3.55 19.37 19.45
C VAL A 198 -2.69 18.95 18.25
N LEU A 199 -1.78 17.98 18.41
CA LEU A 199 -0.99 17.47 17.29
C LEU A 199 -1.89 16.89 16.18
N LEU A 200 -2.87 16.07 16.54
CA LEU A 200 -3.82 15.51 15.59
C LEU A 200 -4.58 16.61 14.84
N MET A 201 -5.07 17.64 15.54
CA MET A 201 -5.76 18.78 14.92
C MET A 201 -4.84 19.52 13.94
N LEU A 202 -3.61 19.84 14.34
CA LEU A 202 -2.66 20.57 13.51
C LEU A 202 -2.24 19.76 12.27
N SER A 203 -2.11 18.44 12.41
CA SER A 203 -1.76 17.55 11.29
C SER A 203 -2.89 17.49 10.25
N MET A 204 -4.15 17.38 10.68
CA MET A 204 -5.31 17.32 9.79
C MET A 204 -5.67 18.64 9.10
N GLU A 205 -5.28 19.80 9.67
CA GLU A 205 -5.55 21.13 9.10
C GLU A 205 -4.46 21.60 8.11
N GLY A 206 -3.34 20.87 7.98
CA GLY A 206 -2.20 21.22 7.12
C GLY A 206 -2.31 20.81 5.65
N GLY A 207 -3.50 20.41 5.18
CA GLY A 207 -3.76 19.89 3.83
C GLY A 207 -4.50 20.81 2.87
#